data_AF-A0AAE1C8P7-F1
#
_entry.id   AF-A0AAE1C8P7-F1
#
_cell.length_a   1.000
_cell.length_b   1.000
_cell.length_c   1.000
_cell.angle_alpha   90.00
_cell.angle_beta   90.00
_cell.angle_gamma   90.00
#
_symmetry.space_group_name_H-M   'P 1'
#
loop_
_entity.id
_entity.type
_entity.pdbx_description
1 polymer ?
#
loop_
_entity_poly.entity_id
_entity_poly.type
_entity_poly.pdbx_seq_one_letter_code
_entity_poly.pdbx_strand_id
1 'polypeptide(L)'
;MKCTIILALASLAMGSAIEQRACAGNNCNRQVTGTRAGLPALATRAADCASFLAVTVKGVQRTITQTHFVAVATPTVAVVAPRQDTSSSVAKAIPTYASSCDERAYESACACAGVAPTTTTVRVPRATKVVTAVATGCAAMAVSEIPACGLPCFEEKLADYGCKNIFDMECQCSQIETFGWEITACLEINCSHAVVEEIYPNAVKGCNCHAVEFPGALPAEFPTY
;
A
#
# COMPACT_ATOMS: atom_id res chain seq x y z
N MET A 1 13.47 -27.72 31.49
CA MET A 1 12.35 -28.69 31.49
C MET A 1 11.07 -27.98 31.06
N LYS A 2 10.48 -28.44 29.95
CA LYS A 2 9.04 -28.46 29.58
C LYS A 2 8.29 -27.11 29.57
N CYS A 3 8.15 -26.43 28.42
CA CYS A 3 7.26 -26.68 27.27
C CYS A 3 5.78 -26.40 27.53
N THR A 4 5.25 -25.38 26.85
CA THR A 4 3.91 -25.44 26.25
C THR A 4 3.86 -24.53 25.02
N ILE A 5 4.10 -25.12 23.85
CA ILE A 5 3.79 -24.55 22.54
C ILE A 5 2.29 -24.78 22.32
N ILE A 6 1.50 -23.70 22.27
CA ILE A 6 0.10 -23.77 21.88
C ILE A 6 0.06 -23.85 20.35
N LEU A 7 0.04 -25.08 19.84
CA LEU A 7 -0.16 -25.37 18.42
C LEU A 7 -1.67 -25.22 18.13
N ALA A 8 -2.08 -24.07 17.60
CA ALA A 8 -3.42 -23.88 17.10
C ALA A 8 -3.61 -24.68 15.80
N LEU A 9 -4.09 -25.92 15.92
CA LEU A 9 -4.64 -26.70 14.81
C LEU A 9 -5.97 -26.07 14.39
N ALA A 10 -5.93 -25.12 13.47
CA ALA A 10 -7.11 -24.73 12.70
C ALA A 10 -7.39 -25.81 11.64
N SER A 11 -8.04 -26.89 12.05
CA SER A 11 -8.59 -27.89 11.14
C SER A 11 -9.82 -27.32 10.43
N LEU A 12 -9.59 -26.61 9.33
CA LEU A 12 -10.60 -26.38 8.29
C LEU A 12 -10.70 -27.63 7.42
N ALA A 13 -11.33 -28.68 7.96
CA ALA A 13 -11.84 -29.75 7.14
C ALA A 13 -13.11 -29.23 6.45
N MET A 14 -12.95 -28.59 5.28
CA MET A 14 -14.08 -28.37 4.37
C MET A 14 -14.41 -29.73 3.74
N GLY A 15 -15.22 -30.53 4.42
CA GLY A 15 -15.92 -31.64 3.79
C GLY A 15 -16.92 -31.05 2.81
N SER A 16 -16.58 -31.00 1.51
CA SER A 16 -17.54 -30.70 0.46
C SER A 16 -18.49 -31.88 0.30
N ALA A 17 -19.57 -31.89 1.08
CA ALA A 17 -20.77 -32.62 0.68
C ALA A 17 -21.25 -31.99 -0.63
N ILE A 18 -20.92 -32.64 -1.76
CA ILE A 18 -21.51 -32.30 -3.05
C ILE A 18 -22.93 -32.84 -3.02
N GLU A 19 -23.83 -32.09 -2.41
CA GLU A 19 -25.27 -32.26 -2.57
C GLU A 19 -25.59 -32.24 -4.07
N GLN A 20 -26.54 -33.06 -4.52
CA GLN A 20 -26.86 -33.19 -5.94
C GLN A 20 -27.43 -31.86 -6.48
N ARG A 21 -26.56 -31.02 -7.03
CA ARG A 21 -26.95 -29.70 -7.56
C ARG A 21 -27.68 -29.87 -8.88
N ALA A 22 -28.88 -29.30 -8.97
CA ALA A 22 -29.67 -29.25 -10.19
C ALA A 22 -29.06 -28.22 -11.17
N CYS A 23 -27.95 -28.58 -11.81
CA CYS A 23 -27.39 -27.80 -12.92
C CYS A 23 -28.26 -27.90 -14.16
N ALA A 24 -28.23 -26.86 -15.01
CA ALA A 24 -28.86 -26.93 -16.33
C ALA A 24 -28.33 -28.17 -17.09
N GLY A 25 -29.21 -28.93 -17.73
CA GLY A 25 -28.87 -30.21 -18.38
C GLY A 25 -28.08 -30.10 -19.69
N ASN A 26 -27.14 -29.16 -19.81
CA ASN A 26 -26.40 -28.88 -21.04
C ASN A 26 -25.05 -29.64 -21.11
N ASN A 27 -24.44 -29.65 -22.31
CA ASN A 27 -23.19 -30.40 -22.56
C ASN A 27 -22.00 -29.86 -21.77
N CYS A 28 -21.95 -28.54 -21.53
CA CYS A 28 -20.91 -27.90 -20.73
C CYS A 28 -20.97 -28.36 -19.26
N ASN A 29 -22.14 -28.31 -18.63
CA ASN A 29 -22.34 -28.79 -17.27
C ASN A 29 -22.01 -30.28 -17.14
N ARG A 30 -22.37 -31.10 -18.13
CA ARG A 30 -22.00 -32.54 -18.13
C ARG A 30 -20.50 -32.76 -18.17
N GLN A 31 -19.74 -31.89 -18.82
CA GLN A 31 -18.27 -31.96 -18.86
C GLN A 31 -17.63 -31.49 -17.54
N VAL A 32 -18.20 -30.47 -16.91
CA VAL A 32 -17.67 -29.88 -15.66
C VAL A 32 -18.09 -30.66 -14.41
N THR A 33 -19.35 -31.09 -14.31
CA THR A 33 -19.92 -31.74 -13.10
C THR A 33 -20.24 -33.23 -13.26
N GLY A 34 -20.24 -33.77 -14.49
CA GLY A 34 -20.63 -35.15 -14.75
C GLY A 34 -19.64 -36.21 -14.25
N THR A 35 -20.07 -37.46 -14.19
CA THR A 35 -19.31 -38.62 -13.65
C THR A 35 -18.96 -39.68 -14.71
N ARG A 36 -19.10 -39.36 -16.01
CA ARG A 36 -18.80 -40.32 -17.09
C ARG A 36 -17.32 -40.71 -17.12
N ALA A 37 -17.03 -41.94 -17.53
CA ALA A 37 -15.67 -42.39 -17.80
C ALA A 37 -14.99 -41.51 -18.88
N GLY A 38 -13.69 -41.26 -18.71
CA GLY A 38 -12.90 -40.41 -19.60
C GLY A 38 -12.91 -38.91 -19.26
N LEU A 39 -13.63 -38.47 -18.22
CA LEU A 39 -13.46 -37.14 -17.65
C LEU A 39 -12.35 -37.13 -16.60
N PRO A 40 -11.61 -36.01 -16.45
CA PRO A 40 -10.72 -35.81 -15.32
C PRO A 40 -11.46 -35.92 -13.98
N ALA A 41 -10.72 -36.22 -12.92
CA ALA A 41 -11.27 -36.27 -11.57
C ALA A 41 -12.00 -34.96 -11.23
N LEU A 42 -13.06 -35.06 -10.43
CA LEU A 42 -13.85 -33.89 -10.05
C LEU A 42 -13.00 -32.84 -9.29
N ALA A 43 -12.02 -33.28 -8.50
CA ALA A 43 -11.06 -32.41 -7.84
C ALA A 43 -10.21 -31.60 -8.84
N THR A 44 -9.78 -32.21 -9.95
CA THR A 44 -9.03 -31.53 -11.03
C THR A 44 -9.91 -30.46 -11.69
N ARG A 45 -11.14 -30.83 -12.05
CA ARG A 45 -12.09 -29.89 -12.68
C ARG A 45 -12.47 -28.75 -11.75
N ALA A 46 -12.57 -29.01 -10.44
CA ALA A 46 -12.78 -27.97 -9.44
C ALA A 46 -11.58 -27.01 -9.36
N ALA A 47 -10.34 -27.52 -9.47
CA ALA A 47 -9.14 -26.68 -9.51
C ALA A 47 -9.05 -25.85 -10.81
N ASP A 48 -9.42 -26.43 -11.94
CA ASP A 48 -9.49 -25.72 -13.23
C ASP A 48 -10.56 -24.62 -13.20
N CYS A 49 -11.72 -24.90 -12.60
CA CYS A 49 -12.75 -23.89 -12.34
C CYS A 49 -12.26 -22.77 -11.42
N ALA A 50 -11.55 -23.11 -10.35
CA ALA A 50 -11.00 -22.12 -9.41
C ALA A 50 -9.98 -21.22 -10.11
N SER A 51 -9.15 -21.79 -11.00
CA SER A 51 -8.16 -21.05 -11.77
C SER A 51 -8.81 -20.13 -12.81
N PHE A 52 -9.86 -20.59 -13.48
CA PHE A 52 -10.60 -19.80 -14.47
C PHE A 52 -11.38 -18.63 -13.83
N LEU A 53 -11.95 -18.86 -12.64
CA LEU A 53 -12.71 -17.86 -11.89
C LEU A 53 -11.82 -16.93 -11.05
N ALA A 54 -10.52 -17.19 -10.96
CA ALA A 54 -9.58 -16.34 -10.24
C ALA A 54 -9.41 -15.01 -10.98
N VAL A 55 -9.66 -13.92 -10.27
CA VAL A 55 -9.45 -12.55 -10.75
C VAL A 55 -8.35 -11.91 -9.94
N THR A 56 -7.33 -11.41 -10.63
CA THR A 56 -6.29 -10.58 -10.00
C THR A 56 -6.56 -9.12 -10.31
N VAL A 57 -6.80 -8.32 -9.28
CA VAL A 57 -7.01 -6.87 -9.40
C VAL A 57 -5.77 -6.15 -8.90
N LYS A 58 -5.23 -5.21 -9.70
CA LYS A 58 -4.20 -4.29 -9.22
C LYS A 58 -4.85 -3.26 -8.30
N GLY A 59 -4.32 -3.08 -7.09
CA GLY A 59 -4.77 -2.01 -6.20
C GLY A 59 -4.55 -0.61 -6.79
N VAL A 60 -5.18 0.40 -6.20
CA VAL A 60 -4.97 1.82 -6.58
C VAL A 60 -3.53 2.22 -6.26
N GLN A 61 -2.84 2.82 -7.23
CA GLN A 61 -1.53 3.38 -7.00
C GLN A 61 -1.61 4.67 -6.19
N ARG A 62 -0.78 4.76 -5.16
CA ARG A 62 -0.55 6.00 -4.42
C ARG A 62 0.74 6.66 -4.92
N THR A 63 0.68 7.98 -5.11
CA THR A 63 1.84 8.79 -5.48
C THR A 63 2.26 9.60 -4.26
N ILE A 64 3.55 9.53 -3.90
CA ILE A 64 4.17 10.39 -2.90
C ILE A 64 4.95 11.47 -3.64
N THR A 65 4.85 12.71 -3.20
CA THR A 65 5.68 13.81 -3.70
C THR A 65 6.89 13.98 -2.78
N GLN A 66 8.09 13.89 -3.34
CA GLN A 66 9.34 14.13 -2.64
C GLN A 66 9.95 15.44 -3.14
N THR A 67 10.19 16.38 -2.23
CA THR A 67 10.83 17.66 -2.57
C THR A 67 12.33 17.56 -2.33
N HIS A 68 13.11 17.73 -3.40
CA HIS A 68 14.55 17.90 -3.33
C HIS A 68 14.88 19.39 -3.37
N PHE A 69 15.62 19.85 -2.37
CA PHE A 69 16.06 21.24 -2.28
C PHE A 69 17.43 21.43 -2.92
N VAL A 70 17.60 22.55 -3.64
CA VAL A 70 18.88 22.96 -4.25
C VAL A 70 19.19 24.40 -3.86
N ALA A 71 20.48 24.73 -3.74
CA ALA A 71 20.90 26.09 -3.37
C ALA A 71 20.62 27.13 -4.48
N VAL A 72 20.59 26.70 -5.75
CA VAL A 72 20.36 27.55 -6.91
C VAL A 72 19.43 26.84 -7.88
N ALA A 73 18.50 27.59 -8.50
CA ALA A 73 17.64 27.08 -9.56
C ALA A 73 18.48 26.60 -10.76
N THR A 74 18.68 25.29 -10.87
CA THR A 74 19.15 24.67 -12.11
C THR A 74 17.95 24.39 -13.03
N PRO A 75 18.06 24.61 -14.35
CA PRO A 75 17.00 24.24 -15.28
C PRO A 75 16.74 22.73 -15.16
N THR A 76 15.54 22.37 -14.72
CA THR A 76 15.14 20.97 -14.57
C THR A 76 14.78 20.39 -15.93
N VAL A 77 15.51 19.35 -16.36
CA VAL A 77 15.03 18.47 -17.42
C VAL A 77 13.90 17.64 -16.82
N ALA A 78 12.69 17.74 -17.39
CA ALA A 78 11.57 16.92 -16.97
C ALA A 78 11.90 15.44 -17.18
N VAL A 79 12.22 14.72 -16.10
CA VAL A 79 12.37 13.27 -16.16
C VAL A 79 10.97 12.69 -16.31
N VAL A 80 10.66 12.24 -17.52
CA VAL A 80 9.41 11.52 -17.81
C VAL A 80 9.45 10.20 -17.04
N ALA A 81 8.60 10.07 -16.03
CA ALA A 81 8.43 8.81 -15.31
C ALA A 81 7.99 7.70 -16.29
N PRO A 82 8.47 6.46 -16.12
CA PRO A 82 8.03 5.35 -16.97
C PRO A 82 6.52 5.22 -16.92
N ARG A 83 5.89 5.14 -18.11
CA ARG A 83 4.46 4.93 -18.26
C ARG A 83 4.10 3.58 -17.67
N GLN A 84 3.22 3.56 -16.69
CA GLN A 84 2.84 2.31 -16.03
C GLN A 84 1.79 1.57 -16.83
N ASP A 85 2.05 0.29 -17.06
CA ASP A 85 1.14 -0.61 -17.75
C ASP A 85 0.01 -1.05 -16.80
N THR A 86 -1.19 -0.54 -17.05
CA THR A 86 -2.39 -0.80 -16.24
C THR A 86 -3.07 -2.13 -16.59
N SER A 87 -2.53 -2.96 -17.47
CA SER A 87 -3.19 -4.21 -17.85
C SER A 87 -2.63 -5.42 -17.10
N SER A 88 -3.51 -6.11 -16.35
CA SER A 88 -3.33 -7.52 -15.99
C SER A 88 -4.65 -8.23 -16.20
N SER A 89 -4.93 -8.63 -17.44
CA SER A 89 -5.87 -9.71 -17.71
C SER A 89 -5.05 -10.98 -17.92
N VAL A 90 -5.06 -11.88 -16.93
CA VAL A 90 -4.65 -13.27 -17.18
C VAL A 90 -5.66 -13.82 -18.18
N ALA A 91 -5.19 -14.29 -19.34
CA ALA A 91 -6.06 -14.94 -20.30
C ALA A 91 -6.71 -16.16 -19.63
N LYS A 92 -8.04 -16.14 -19.51
CA LYS A 92 -8.81 -17.24 -18.92
C LYS A 92 -8.91 -18.37 -19.94
N ALA A 93 -8.13 -19.44 -19.79
CA ALA A 93 -8.17 -20.57 -20.72
C ALA A 93 -9.23 -21.60 -20.28
N ILE A 94 -10.16 -21.93 -21.18
CA ILE A 94 -11.10 -23.04 -20.98
C ILE A 94 -10.34 -24.36 -21.23
N PRO A 95 -10.36 -25.32 -20.28
CA PRO A 95 -9.70 -26.61 -20.47
C PRO A 95 -10.29 -27.41 -21.64
N THR A 96 -9.47 -28.23 -22.29
CA THR A 96 -9.86 -29.01 -23.49
C THR A 96 -10.99 -30.01 -23.24
N TYR A 97 -11.14 -30.55 -22.02
CA TYR A 97 -12.24 -31.45 -21.68
C TYR A 97 -13.62 -30.74 -21.63
N ALA A 98 -13.61 -29.41 -21.51
CA ALA A 98 -14.77 -28.53 -21.47
C ALA A 98 -15.05 -27.91 -22.86
N SER A 99 -14.79 -28.66 -23.93
CA SER A 99 -14.89 -28.19 -25.32
C SER A 99 -16.29 -27.75 -25.74
N SER A 100 -17.33 -28.09 -24.98
CA SER A 100 -18.70 -27.63 -25.21
C SER A 100 -19.05 -26.35 -24.46
N CYS A 101 -18.08 -25.71 -23.81
CA CYS A 101 -18.26 -24.46 -23.09
C CYS A 101 -17.66 -23.29 -23.87
N ASP A 102 -18.39 -22.17 -23.92
CA ASP A 102 -17.79 -20.84 -24.05
C ASP A 102 -17.45 -20.29 -22.66
N GLU A 103 -16.85 -19.09 -22.59
CA GLU A 103 -16.41 -18.51 -21.31
C GLU A 103 -17.56 -18.38 -20.30
N ARG A 104 -18.70 -17.84 -20.73
CA ARG A 104 -19.87 -17.62 -19.86
C ARG A 104 -20.52 -18.93 -19.42
N ALA A 105 -20.57 -19.91 -20.31
CA ALA A 105 -21.07 -21.25 -20.03
C ALA A 105 -20.15 -21.97 -19.04
N TYR A 106 -18.83 -21.82 -19.18
CA TYR A 106 -17.86 -22.39 -18.25
C TYR A 106 -17.95 -21.75 -16.85
N GLU A 107 -18.09 -20.41 -16.76
CA GLU A 107 -18.32 -19.72 -15.48
C GLU A 107 -19.59 -20.22 -14.78
N SER A 108 -20.70 -20.35 -15.54
CA SER A 108 -21.96 -20.87 -15.01
C SER A 108 -21.85 -22.33 -14.55
N ALA A 109 -21.12 -23.16 -15.29
CA ALA A 109 -20.87 -24.55 -14.94
C ALA A 109 -20.02 -24.68 -13.68
N CYS A 110 -18.98 -23.85 -13.53
CA CYS A 110 -18.14 -23.80 -12.34
C CYS A 110 -18.89 -23.32 -11.10
N ALA A 111 -19.75 -22.30 -11.23
CA ALA A 111 -20.64 -21.87 -10.17
C ALA A 111 -21.60 -23.01 -9.77
N CYS A 112 -22.10 -23.77 -10.74
CA CYS A 112 -22.94 -24.92 -10.47
C CYS A 112 -22.18 -26.08 -9.81
N ALA A 113 -20.89 -26.27 -10.12
CA ALA A 113 -20.00 -27.20 -9.41
C ALA A 113 -19.72 -26.76 -7.95
N GLY A 114 -20.15 -25.56 -7.55
CA GLY A 114 -19.94 -25.01 -6.23
C GLY A 114 -18.59 -24.34 -6.03
N VAL A 115 -17.88 -24.03 -7.13
CA VAL A 115 -16.63 -23.28 -7.07
C VAL A 115 -16.96 -21.79 -7.03
N ALA A 116 -16.59 -21.14 -5.93
CA ALA A 116 -16.76 -19.70 -5.78
C ALA A 116 -15.64 -18.94 -6.52
N PRO A 117 -15.95 -17.79 -7.16
CA PRO A 117 -14.92 -16.93 -7.70
C PRO A 117 -14.03 -16.37 -6.60
N THR A 118 -12.75 -16.23 -6.90
CA THR A 118 -11.76 -15.68 -5.96
C THR A 118 -11.19 -14.40 -6.54
N THR A 119 -11.18 -13.35 -5.73
CA THR A 119 -10.55 -12.08 -6.10
C THR A 119 -9.31 -11.89 -5.25
N THR A 120 -8.16 -11.77 -5.90
CA THR A 120 -6.90 -11.42 -5.25
C THR A 120 -6.54 -9.99 -5.62
N THR A 121 -6.44 -9.14 -4.61
CA THR A 121 -5.93 -7.79 -4.81
C THR A 121 -4.42 -7.80 -4.62
N VAL A 122 -3.67 -7.47 -5.66
CA VAL A 122 -2.21 -7.34 -5.59
C VAL A 122 -1.88 -5.89 -5.26
N ARG A 123 -1.02 -5.70 -4.26
CA ARG A 123 -0.48 -4.39 -3.90
C ARG A 123 0.39 -3.88 -5.05
N VAL A 124 0.09 -2.69 -5.55
CA VAL A 124 0.95 -1.97 -6.50
C VAL A 124 2.03 -1.21 -5.75
N PRO A 125 3.25 -1.07 -6.33
CA PRO A 125 4.29 -0.24 -5.75
C PRO A 125 3.82 1.21 -5.67
N ARG A 126 4.31 1.95 -4.66
CA ARG A 126 4.08 3.41 -4.59
C ARG A 126 4.90 4.08 -5.70
N ALA A 127 4.33 5.10 -6.33
CA ALA A 127 5.08 5.97 -7.22
C ALA A 127 5.66 7.15 -6.45
N THR A 128 6.90 7.51 -6.79
CA THR A 128 7.56 8.69 -6.24
C THR A 128 7.63 9.76 -7.33
N LYS A 129 7.09 10.94 -7.03
CA LYS A 129 7.22 12.13 -7.86
C LYS A 129 8.24 13.04 -7.20
N VAL A 130 9.39 13.23 -7.85
CA VAL A 130 10.42 14.16 -7.38
C VAL A 130 10.12 15.56 -7.93
N VAL A 131 10.10 16.55 -7.05
CA VAL A 131 10.04 17.97 -7.41
C VAL A 131 11.28 18.68 -6.87
N THR A 132 11.85 19.58 -7.66
CA THR A 132 13.01 20.38 -7.25
C THR A 132 12.53 21.76 -6.82
N ALA A 133 12.97 22.23 -5.65
CA ALA A 133 12.70 23.56 -5.13
C ALA A 133 14.01 24.24 -4.73
N VAL A 134 14.05 25.57 -4.77
CA VAL A 134 15.20 26.32 -4.26
C VAL A 134 15.06 26.45 -2.74
N ALA A 135 16.14 26.20 -2.01
CA ALA A 135 16.17 26.33 -0.55
C ALA A 135 16.22 27.82 -0.14
N THR A 136 15.06 28.43 0.04
CA THR A 136 14.94 29.81 0.53
C THR A 136 13.77 29.94 1.49
N GLY A 137 13.98 30.57 2.64
CA GLY A 137 12.91 30.79 3.63
C GLY A 137 12.45 29.50 4.31
N CYS A 138 13.37 28.55 4.52
CA CYS A 138 13.02 27.19 4.97
C CYS A 138 12.38 27.18 6.35
N ALA A 139 12.78 28.08 7.25
CA ALA A 139 12.17 28.21 8.58
C ALA A 139 10.69 28.64 8.49
N ALA A 140 10.37 29.63 7.65
CA ALA A 140 8.99 30.06 7.46
C ALA A 140 8.13 28.97 6.81
N MET A 141 8.69 28.25 5.83
CA MET A 141 8.05 27.08 5.23
C MET A 141 7.77 26.00 6.27
N ALA A 142 8.76 25.60 7.07
CA ALA A 142 8.59 24.57 8.09
C ALA A 142 7.52 24.93 9.12
N VAL A 143 7.51 26.18 9.60
CA VAL A 143 6.50 26.67 10.55
C VAL A 143 5.10 26.69 9.95
N SER A 144 4.96 26.97 8.65
CA SER A 144 3.66 26.96 7.97
C SER A 144 3.05 25.56 7.82
N GLU A 145 3.87 24.51 7.91
CA GLU A 145 3.43 23.11 7.84
C GLU A 145 3.02 22.57 9.23
N ILE A 146 3.25 23.34 10.30
CA ILE A 146 2.81 22.99 11.65
C ILE A 146 1.30 23.23 11.74
N PRO A 147 0.50 22.19 12.01
CA PRO A 147 -0.94 22.34 12.11
C PRO A 147 -1.29 23.18 13.35
N ALA A 148 -2.32 24.02 13.24
CA ALA A 148 -2.75 24.89 14.34
C ALA A 148 -3.08 24.11 15.63
N CYS A 149 -3.57 22.87 15.51
CA CYS A 149 -3.82 21.99 16.65
C CYS A 149 -2.54 21.54 17.38
N GLY A 150 -1.40 21.48 16.67
CA GLY A 150 -0.13 21.02 17.21
C GLY A 150 0.77 22.14 17.70
N LEU A 151 0.54 23.39 17.27
CA LEU A 151 1.35 24.54 17.64
C LEU A 151 1.69 24.63 19.15
N PRO A 152 0.72 24.52 20.09
CA PRO A 152 1.04 24.58 21.52
C PRO A 152 1.96 23.42 21.96
N CYS A 153 1.85 22.25 21.34
CA CYS A 153 2.72 21.11 21.62
C CYS A 153 4.17 21.39 21.21
N PHE A 154 4.37 22.08 20.08
CA PHE A 154 5.71 22.48 19.65
C PHE A 154 6.28 23.55 20.59
N GLU A 155 5.50 24.58 20.92
CA GLU A 155 5.95 25.68 21.78
C GLU A 155 6.35 25.22 23.19
N GLU A 156 5.59 24.29 23.79
CA GLU A 156 5.92 23.71 25.08
C GLU A 156 7.25 22.93 25.03
N LYS A 157 7.41 22.08 24.01
CA LYS A 157 8.58 21.20 23.92
C LYS A 157 9.85 21.89 23.46
N LEU A 158 9.78 22.95 22.67
CA LEU A 158 10.98 23.66 22.20
C LEU A 158 11.84 24.21 23.35
N ALA A 159 11.19 24.62 24.46
CA ALA A 159 11.89 25.12 25.64
C ALA A 159 12.74 24.02 26.32
N ASP A 160 12.26 22.77 26.36
CA ASP A 160 12.97 21.63 26.95
C ASP A 160 14.29 21.33 26.22
N TYR A 161 14.34 21.60 24.92
CA TYR A 161 15.50 21.38 24.05
C TYR A 161 16.42 22.61 23.93
N GLY A 162 16.09 23.72 24.60
CA GLY A 162 16.87 24.95 24.54
C GLY A 162 16.80 25.67 23.19
N CYS A 163 15.83 25.34 22.34
CA CYS A 163 15.61 26.02 21.07
C CYS A 163 15.03 27.41 21.33
N LYS A 164 15.53 28.44 20.64
CA LYS A 164 15.17 29.84 20.94
C LYS A 164 13.70 30.14 20.66
N ASN A 165 13.16 29.54 19.60
CA ASN A 165 11.77 29.65 19.16
C ASN A 165 11.51 28.64 18.03
N ILE A 166 10.28 28.63 17.52
CA ILE A 166 9.83 27.72 16.45
C ILE A 166 10.54 27.92 15.10
N PHE A 167 11.26 29.02 14.90
CA PHE A 167 12.08 29.28 13.71
C PHE A 167 13.54 28.82 13.88
N ASP A 168 13.94 28.35 15.07
CA ASP A 168 15.29 27.83 15.33
C ASP A 168 15.45 26.42 14.75
N MET A 169 15.50 26.35 13.42
CA MET A 169 15.53 25.10 12.67
C MET A 169 16.82 24.33 12.89
N GLU A 170 17.96 25.01 13.11
CA GLU A 170 19.23 24.36 13.43
C GLU A 170 19.11 23.53 14.72
N CYS A 171 18.56 24.14 15.78
CA CYS A 171 18.30 23.44 17.04
C CYS A 171 17.32 22.28 16.86
N GLN A 172 16.14 22.55 16.27
CA GLN A 172 15.08 21.56 16.10
C GLN A 172 15.53 20.35 15.28
N CYS A 173 16.20 20.59 14.15
CA CYS A 173 16.62 19.52 13.25
C CYS A 173 17.78 18.69 13.82
N SER A 174 18.62 19.26 14.68
CA SER A 174 19.67 18.50 15.36
C SER A 174 19.13 17.44 16.33
N GLN A 175 17.86 17.57 16.75
CA GLN A 175 17.18 16.70 17.72
C GLN A 175 15.86 16.13 17.17
N ILE A 176 15.68 16.09 15.84
CA ILE A 176 14.37 15.80 15.24
C ILE A 176 13.79 14.44 15.66
N GLU A 177 14.62 13.42 15.87
CA GLU A 177 14.17 12.08 16.27
C GLU A 177 13.61 12.06 17.70
N THR A 178 14.30 12.70 18.64
CA THR A 178 13.89 12.77 20.05
C THR A 178 12.72 13.72 20.24
N PHE A 179 12.85 14.93 19.68
CA PHE A 179 11.81 15.94 19.70
C PHE A 179 10.50 15.43 19.09
N GLY A 180 10.56 14.75 17.93
CA GLY A 180 9.41 14.20 17.24
C GLY A 180 8.67 13.11 18.03
N TRP A 181 9.39 12.27 18.77
CA TRP A 181 8.77 11.25 19.61
C TRP A 181 8.04 11.88 20.81
N GLU A 182 8.66 12.85 21.48
CA GLU A 182 8.11 13.44 22.70
C GLU A 182 6.90 14.35 22.45
N ILE A 183 6.82 14.97 21.26
CA ILE A 183 5.66 15.77 20.87
C ILE A 183 4.46 14.90 20.44
N THR A 184 4.69 13.66 20.00
CA THR A 184 3.65 12.78 19.44
C THR A 184 2.47 12.58 20.40
N ALA A 185 2.74 12.35 21.70
CA ALA A 185 1.67 12.18 22.69
C ALA A 185 0.76 13.42 22.82
N CYS A 186 1.33 14.63 22.75
CA CYS A 186 0.54 15.86 22.75
C CYS A 186 -0.26 16.03 21.46
N LEU A 187 0.32 15.65 20.32
CA LEU A 187 -0.33 15.73 19.01
C LEU A 187 -1.50 14.76 18.91
N GLU A 188 -1.39 13.55 19.44
CA GLU A 188 -2.49 12.57 19.45
C GLU A 188 -3.68 13.03 20.31
N ILE A 189 -3.45 13.89 21.31
CA ILE A 189 -4.50 14.50 22.15
C ILE A 189 -5.21 15.63 21.41
N ASN A 190 -4.46 16.45 20.67
CA ASN A 190 -4.97 17.73 20.14
C ASN A 190 -5.30 17.69 18.63
N CYS A 191 -4.70 16.76 17.88
CA CYS A 191 -4.82 16.65 16.43
C CYS A 191 -5.48 15.33 16.01
N SER A 192 -6.02 15.29 14.80
CA SER A 192 -6.51 14.03 14.22
C SER A 192 -5.34 13.14 13.83
N HIS A 193 -5.55 11.82 13.83
CA HIS A 193 -4.52 10.85 13.42
C HIS A 193 -3.94 11.15 12.02
N ALA A 194 -4.78 11.58 11.07
CA ALA A 194 -4.34 11.95 9.73
C ALA A 194 -3.36 13.15 9.76
N VAL A 195 -3.57 14.10 10.67
CA VAL A 195 -2.66 15.25 10.84
C VAL A 195 -1.36 14.81 11.52
N VAL A 196 -1.43 13.93 12.52
CA VAL A 196 -0.24 13.39 13.21
C VAL A 196 0.70 12.68 12.21
N GLU A 197 0.13 11.90 11.27
CA GLU A 197 0.90 11.20 10.23
C GLU A 197 1.67 12.15 9.28
N GLU A 198 1.24 13.41 9.13
CA GLU A 198 1.87 14.39 8.23
C GLU A 198 2.99 15.21 8.91
N ILE A 199 3.04 15.22 10.25
CA ILE A 199 3.96 16.10 10.98
C ILE A 199 5.43 15.71 10.79
N TYR A 200 5.76 14.44 10.96
CA TYR A 200 7.14 13.97 10.78
C TYR A 200 7.68 14.21 9.35
N PRO A 201 6.98 13.82 8.26
CA PRO A 201 7.48 14.09 6.92
C PRO A 201 7.59 15.59 6.62
N ASN A 202 6.70 16.43 7.17
CA ASN A 202 6.79 17.88 7.05
C ASN A 202 8.01 18.46 7.79
N ALA A 203 8.32 17.96 8.99
CA ALA A 203 9.50 18.34 9.75
C ALA A 203 10.79 17.96 9.00
N VAL A 204 10.88 16.73 8.48
CA VAL A 204 12.01 16.27 7.67
C VAL A 204 12.19 17.11 6.41
N LYS A 205 11.09 17.46 5.72
CA LYS A 205 11.10 18.37 4.56
C LYS A 205 11.66 19.75 4.94
N GLY A 206 11.26 20.30 6.09
CA GLY A 206 11.80 21.55 6.63
C GLY A 206 13.29 21.49 6.91
N CYS A 207 13.76 20.41 7.54
CA CYS A 207 15.17 20.20 7.85
C CYS A 207 16.04 20.00 6.62
N ASN A 208 15.57 19.23 5.62
CA ASN A 208 16.26 19.08 4.34
C ASN A 208 16.37 20.42 3.59
N CYS A 209 15.35 21.27 3.66
CA CYS A 209 15.44 22.63 3.13
C CYS A 209 16.52 23.43 3.86
N HIS A 210 16.48 23.45 5.19
CA HIS A 210 17.41 24.24 6.00
C HIS A 210 18.87 23.81 5.83
N ALA A 211 19.14 22.51 5.73
CA ALA A 211 20.49 21.98 5.49
C ALA A 211 21.10 22.44 4.16
N VAL A 212 20.26 22.64 3.13
CA VAL A 212 20.68 23.17 1.83
C VAL A 212 20.81 24.70 1.86
N GLU A 213 19.90 25.40 2.55
CA GLU A 213 19.94 26.86 2.72
C GLU A 213 21.18 27.31 3.52
N PHE A 214 21.56 26.53 4.54
CA PHE A 214 22.71 26.79 5.43
C PHE A 214 23.67 25.59 5.48
N PRO A 215 24.54 25.42 4.47
CA PRO A 215 25.47 24.31 4.41
C PRO A 215 26.40 24.26 5.64
N GLY A 216 26.49 23.10 6.28
CA GLY A 216 27.37 22.87 7.44
C GLY A 216 26.72 23.07 8.81
N ALA A 217 25.48 23.57 8.88
CA ALA A 217 24.71 23.67 10.12
C ALA A 217 24.07 22.32 10.53
N LEU A 218 23.74 21.48 9.55
CA LEU A 218 23.04 20.19 9.73
C LEU A 218 23.64 19.11 8.81
N PRO A 219 23.37 17.81 9.07
CA PRO A 219 23.68 16.76 8.10
C PRO A 219 23.02 17.03 6.74
N ALA A 220 23.69 16.59 5.66
CA ALA A 220 23.34 16.95 4.29
C ALA A 220 21.93 16.48 3.86
N GLU A 221 21.46 15.34 4.36
CA GLU A 221 20.12 14.83 4.12
C GLU A 221 19.63 14.02 5.34
N PHE A 222 18.36 14.21 5.70
CA PHE A 222 17.66 13.41 6.69
C PHE A 222 16.86 12.30 5.98
N PRO A 223 16.85 11.06 6.52
CA PRO A 223 16.14 9.95 5.90
C PRO A 223 14.64 10.22 5.85
N THR A 224 14.04 10.05 4.66
CA THR A 224 12.59 10.00 4.47
C THR A 224 12.15 8.54 4.59
N TYR A 225 11.35 8.19 5.59
CA TYR A 225 10.75 6.86 5.76
C TYR A 225 9.45 6.70 4.95
#